data_AF-A0A957M141-F1
#
_entry.id   AF-A0A957M141-F1
#
_cell.length_a   1.000
_cell.length_b   1.000
_cell.length_c   1.000
_cell.angle_alpha   90.00
_cell.angle_beta   90.00
_cell.angle_gamma   90.00
#
_symmetry.space_group_name_H-M   'P 1'
#
loop_
_entity.id
_entity.type
_entity.pdbx_description
1 polymer ?
#
loop_
_entity_poly.entity_id
_entity_poly.type
_entity_poly.pdbx_seq_one_letter_code
_entity_poly.pdbx_strand_id
1 'polypeptide(L)'
;MTQRKEPMQAAGRRPILLLFLLLCVLFITGYVGRLGQLAGLRADITAKQVELNAALDRQAALLDEQAYTRTEQYTDEVMRDQFGMSRPGDKLIVVVPSREGDGAPAAAESASPPAAEADAIWRQWRALFAPEE
;
A
#
# COMPACT_ATOMS: atom_id res chain seq x y z
N MET A 1 60.58 8.77 64.86
CA MET A 1 60.76 7.79 63.77
C MET A 1 59.46 7.70 62.99
N THR A 2 59.38 8.39 61.85
CA THR A 2 58.19 8.45 61.01
C THR A 2 58.63 8.23 59.56
N GLN A 3 58.29 7.08 58.99
CA GLN A 3 58.49 6.81 57.56
C GLN A 3 57.19 6.30 56.95
N ARG A 4 56.46 7.29 56.43
CA ARG A 4 55.73 7.36 55.16
C ARG A 4 55.33 6.01 54.52
N LYS A 5 54.04 5.72 54.61
CA LYS A 5 53.34 4.68 53.85
C LYS A 5 53.14 5.19 52.42
N GLU A 6 53.86 4.65 51.45
CA GLU A 6 53.64 4.98 50.03
C GLU A 6 52.37 4.27 49.51
N PRO A 7 51.44 4.98 48.85
CA PRO A 7 50.33 4.34 48.16
C PRO A 7 50.82 3.75 46.85
N MET A 8 51.08 2.42 46.84
CA MET A 8 51.31 1.65 45.62
C MET A 8 50.07 1.71 44.71
N GLN A 9 50.14 2.61 43.74
CA GLN A 9 49.71 2.46 42.35
C GLN A 9 48.38 1.75 42.08
N ALA A 10 47.28 2.50 42.20
CA ALA A 10 46.00 2.17 41.54
C ALA A 10 46.02 2.49 40.02
N ALA A 11 47.16 2.33 39.35
CA ALA A 11 47.38 2.78 37.97
C ALA A 11 47.13 1.70 36.89
N GLY A 12 47.06 0.42 37.26
CA GLY A 12 47.00 -0.70 36.29
C GLY A 12 45.61 -1.08 35.77
N ARG A 13 44.51 -0.65 36.41
CA ARG A 13 43.13 -1.10 36.04
C ARG A 13 42.38 -0.12 35.13
N ARG A 14 42.74 1.16 35.16
CA ARG A 14 42.13 2.21 34.34
C ARG A 14 42.33 2.01 32.82
N PRO A 15 43.53 1.65 32.32
CA PRO A 15 43.69 1.42 30.88
C PRO A 15 42.96 0.16 30.40
N ILE A 16 42.84 -0.86 31.24
CA ILE A 16 42.08 -2.09 30.92
C ILE A 16 40.59 -1.81 30.80
N LEU A 17 40.03 -1.00 31.71
CA LEU A 17 38.63 -0.58 31.64
C LEU A 17 38.34 0.26 30.38
N LEU A 18 39.25 1.15 30.00
CA LEU A 18 39.12 1.94 28.77
C LEU A 18 39.20 1.07 27.52
N LEU A 19 40.11 0.10 27.49
CA LEU A 19 40.21 -0.87 26.38
C LEU A 19 38.93 -1.69 26.26
N PHE A 20 38.39 -2.17 27.38
CA PHE A 20 37.16 -2.95 27.40
C PHE A 20 35.95 -2.12 26.94
N LEU A 21 35.86 -0.86 27.39
CA LEU A 21 34.81 0.06 26.96
C LEU A 21 34.90 0.35 25.46
N LEU A 22 36.10 0.55 24.93
CA LEU A 22 36.33 0.73 23.50
C LEU A 22 35.92 -0.51 22.70
N LEU A 23 36.25 -1.71 23.19
CA LEU A 23 35.82 -2.97 22.56
C LEU A 23 34.30 -3.13 22.57
N CYS A 24 33.63 -2.79 23.68
CA CYS A 24 32.17 -2.80 23.76
C CYS A 24 31.54 -1.83 22.75
N VAL A 25 32.06 -0.61 22.63
CA VAL A 25 31.56 0.39 21.67
C VAL A 25 31.74 -0.10 20.22
N LEU A 26 32.90 -0.68 19.91
CA LEU A 26 33.17 -1.25 18.59
C LEU A 26 32.22 -2.43 18.27
N PHE A 27 31.95 -3.27 19.27
CA PHE A 27 31.04 -4.40 19.13
C PHE A 27 29.59 -3.93 18.90
N ILE A 28 29.13 -2.95 19.68
CA ILE A 28 27.78 -2.38 19.56
C ILE A 28 27.59 -1.74 18.18
N THR A 29 28.55 -0.93 17.73
CA THR A 29 28.47 -0.28 16.41
C THR A 29 28.46 -1.29 15.26
N GLY A 30 29.29 -2.34 15.35
CA GLY A 30 29.27 -3.45 14.38
C GLY A 30 27.95 -4.24 14.38
N TYR A 31 27.37 -4.49 15.56
CA TYR A 31 26.12 -5.22 15.70
C TYR A 31 24.92 -4.41 15.18
N VAL A 32 24.83 -3.13 15.53
CA VAL A 32 23.77 -2.22 15.07
C VAL A 32 23.82 -2.07 13.54
N GLY A 33 25.01 -1.97 12.95
CA GLY A 33 25.19 -1.91 11.50
C GLY A 33 24.63 -3.15 10.78
N ARG A 34 24.89 -4.35 11.31
CA ARG A 34 24.33 -5.60 10.76
C ARG A 34 22.81 -5.69 10.91
N LEU A 35 22.26 -5.18 12.02
CA LEU A 35 20.82 -5.18 12.26
C LEU A 35 20.09 -4.27 11.26
N GLY A 36 20.67 -3.11 10.94
CA GLY A 36 20.15 -2.20 9.92
C GLY A 36 20.17 -2.80 8.51
N GLN A 37 21.25 -3.51 8.15
CA GLN A 37 21.34 -4.20 6.86
C GLN A 37 20.26 -5.28 6.71
N LEU A 38 19.96 -6.03 7.77
CA LEU A 38 18.92 -7.05 7.75
C LEU A 38 17.52 -6.43 7.55
N ALA A 39 17.27 -5.27 8.16
CA ALA A 39 16.01 -4.55 7.99
C ALA A 39 15.86 -3.99 6.56
N GLY A 40 16.94 -3.41 6.00
CA GLY A 40 16.96 -2.92 4.62
C GLY A 40 16.71 -4.03 3.60
N LEU A 41 17.39 -5.17 3.73
CA LEU A 41 17.20 -6.32 2.84
C LEU A 41 15.76 -6.87 2.89
N ARG A 42 15.14 -6.91 4.08
CA ARG A 42 13.74 -7.34 4.20
C ARG A 42 12.79 -6.37 3.50
N ALA A 43 13.01 -5.06 3.65
CA ALA A 43 12.22 -4.05 2.97
C ALA A 43 12.33 -4.18 1.45
N ASP A 44 13.55 -4.37 0.93
CA ASP A 44 13.78 -4.59 -0.51
C ASP A 44 13.08 -5.84 -1.04
N ILE A 45 13.15 -6.96 -0.29
CA ILE A 45 12.44 -8.19 -0.66
C ILE A 45 10.94 -7.95 -0.74
N THR A 46 10.35 -7.27 0.25
CA THR A 46 8.92 -6.98 0.25
C THR A 46 8.53 -6.05 -0.91
N ALA A 47 9.32 -5.02 -1.20
CA ALA A 47 9.08 -4.12 -2.32
C ALA A 47 9.12 -4.88 -3.66
N LYS A 48 10.09 -5.78 -3.83
CA LYS A 48 10.23 -6.60 -5.03
C LYS A 48 9.11 -7.64 -5.17
N GLN A 49 8.62 -8.20 -4.08
CA GLN A 49 7.44 -9.07 -4.11
C GLN A 49 6.17 -8.34 -4.51
N VAL A 50 5.97 -7.11 -4.02
CA VAL A 50 4.84 -6.27 -4.46
C VAL A 50 4.93 -5.96 -5.95
N GLU A 51 6.12 -5.59 -6.45
CA GLU A 51 6.36 -5.33 -7.87
C GLU A 51 6.07 -6.56 -8.74
N LEU A 52 6.51 -7.75 -8.29
CA LEU A 52 6.31 -9.01 -8.99
C LEU A 52 4.82 -9.39 -9.04
N ASN A 53 4.11 -9.30 -7.92
CA ASN A 53 2.67 -9.59 -7.88
C ASN A 53 1.89 -8.64 -8.80
N ALA A 54 2.19 -7.35 -8.77
CA ALA A 54 1.56 -6.37 -9.67
C ALA A 54 1.88 -6.64 -11.16
N ALA A 55 3.02 -7.24 -11.48
CA ALA A 55 3.34 -7.65 -12.85
C ALA A 55 2.57 -8.92 -13.25
N LEU A 56 2.44 -9.89 -12.35
CA LEU A 56 1.65 -11.10 -12.59
C LEU A 56 0.16 -10.81 -12.77
N ASP A 57 -0.41 -9.92 -11.95
CA ASP A 57 -1.82 -9.51 -12.07
C ASP A 57 -2.09 -8.85 -13.43
N ARG A 58 -1.18 -7.98 -13.87
CA ARG A 58 -1.25 -7.37 -15.22
C ARG A 58 -1.13 -8.41 -16.32
N GLN A 59 -0.22 -9.37 -16.17
CA GLN A 59 -0.06 -10.46 -17.13
C GLN A 59 -1.35 -11.30 -17.23
N ALA A 60 -1.95 -11.65 -16.09
CA ALA A 60 -3.20 -12.40 -16.05
C ALA A 60 -4.33 -11.63 -16.74
N ALA A 61 -4.50 -10.35 -16.43
CA ALA A 61 -5.51 -9.50 -17.07
C ALA A 61 -5.32 -9.41 -18.60
N LEU A 62 -4.09 -9.25 -19.07
CA LEU A 62 -3.78 -9.19 -20.51
C LEU A 62 -4.03 -10.54 -21.21
N LEU A 63 -3.78 -11.66 -20.52
CA LEU A 63 -4.08 -12.98 -21.05
C LEU A 63 -5.59 -13.23 -21.15
N ASP A 64 -6.36 -12.77 -20.17
CA ASP A 64 -7.83 -12.85 -20.20
C ASP A 64 -8.41 -11.99 -21.33
N GLU A 65 -7.90 -10.77 -21.52
CA GLU A 65 -8.30 -9.90 -22.62
C GLU A 65 -7.94 -10.52 -23.99
N GLN A 66 -6.75 -11.12 -24.10
CA GLN A 66 -6.36 -11.86 -25.30
C GLN A 66 -7.26 -13.08 -25.55
N ALA A 67 -7.66 -13.80 -24.50
CA ALA A 67 -8.55 -14.94 -24.62
C ALA A 67 -9.94 -14.49 -25.09
N TYR A 68 -10.48 -13.43 -24.49
CA TYR A 68 -11.78 -12.86 -24.87
C TYR A 68 -11.80 -12.34 -26.31
N THR A 69 -10.78 -11.58 -26.73
CA THR A 69 -10.68 -11.07 -28.12
C THR A 69 -10.58 -12.18 -29.18
N ARG A 70 -10.17 -13.40 -28.80
CA ARG A 70 -10.16 -14.57 -29.70
C ARG A 70 -11.48 -15.33 -29.78
N THR A 71 -12.48 -14.95 -28.98
CA THR A 71 -13.79 -15.63 -28.99
C THR A 71 -14.67 -15.16 -30.14
N GLU A 72 -15.58 -16.03 -30.59
CA GLU A 72 -16.62 -15.65 -31.57
C GLU A 72 -17.55 -14.55 -31.02
N GLN A 73 -17.78 -14.50 -29.71
CA GLN A 73 -18.59 -13.45 -29.08
C GLN A 73 -18.01 -12.06 -29.32
N TYR A 74 -16.68 -11.88 -29.12
CA TYR A 74 -16.03 -10.61 -29.41
C TYR A 74 -16.17 -10.22 -30.90
N THR A 75 -16.10 -11.22 -31.79
CA THR A 75 -16.29 -10.97 -33.23
C THR A 75 -17.72 -10.52 -33.54
N ASP A 76 -18.74 -11.18 -32.97
CA ASP A 76 -20.14 -10.78 -33.14
C ASP A 76 -20.42 -9.39 -32.57
N GLU A 77 -19.81 -9.06 -31.43
CA GLU A 77 -19.94 -7.76 -30.76
C GLU A 77 -19.29 -6.63 -31.57
N VAL A 78 -18.08 -6.85 -32.08
CA VAL A 78 -17.41 -5.91 -33.02
C VAL A 78 -18.20 -5.76 -34.33
N MET A 79 -18.77 -6.84 -34.86
CA MET A 79 -19.60 -6.79 -36.08
C MET A 79 -20.88 -5.98 -35.86
N ARG A 80 -21.51 -6.09 -34.69
CA ARG A 80 -22.69 -5.30 -34.33
C ARG A 80 -22.33 -3.83 -34.09
N ASP A 81 -21.29 -3.56 -33.31
CA ASP A 81 -20.96 -2.20 -32.88
C ASP A 81 -20.28 -1.37 -33.98
N GLN A 82 -19.31 -1.95 -34.69
CA GLN A 82 -18.53 -1.21 -35.69
C GLN A 82 -19.14 -1.28 -37.10
N PHE A 83 -19.76 -2.41 -37.43
CA PHE A 83 -20.26 -2.65 -38.79
C PHE A 83 -21.79 -2.62 -38.89
N GLY A 84 -22.50 -2.52 -37.77
CA GLY A 84 -23.97 -2.55 -37.75
C GLY A 84 -24.55 -3.85 -38.30
N MET A 85 -23.75 -4.92 -38.36
CA MET A 85 -24.13 -6.19 -38.98
C MET A 85 -24.73 -7.12 -37.93
N SER A 86 -25.94 -7.62 -38.20
CA SER A 86 -26.61 -8.64 -37.39
C SER A 86 -26.51 -10.01 -38.08
N ARG A 87 -26.56 -11.11 -37.31
CA ARG A 87 -26.55 -12.46 -37.89
C ARG A 87 -27.80 -12.71 -38.74
N PRO A 88 -27.73 -13.57 -39.78
CA PRO A 88 -28.91 -13.95 -40.56
C PRO A 88 -29.95 -14.60 -39.63
N GLY A 89 -31.10 -13.94 -39.43
CA GLY A 89 -32.18 -14.40 -38.55
C GLY A 89 -32.35 -13.59 -37.25
N ASP A 90 -31.46 -12.66 -36.94
CA ASP A 90 -31.64 -11.73 -35.82
C ASP A 90 -32.74 -10.70 -36.11
N LYS A 91 -33.59 -10.41 -35.11
CA LYS A 91 -34.58 -9.33 -35.16
C LYS A 91 -33.98 -8.05 -34.57
N LEU A 92 -33.73 -7.05 -35.42
CA LEU A 92 -33.30 -5.73 -34.99
C LEU A 92 -34.45 -5.03 -34.26
N ILE A 93 -34.32 -4.80 -32.95
CA ILE A 93 -35.27 -4.02 -32.15
C ILE A 93 -34.73 -2.59 -32.04
N VAL A 94 -35.31 -1.67 -32.80
CA VAL A 94 -35.02 -0.24 -32.68
C VAL A 94 -35.97 0.33 -31.63
N VAL A 95 -35.42 0.73 -30.48
CA VAL A 95 -36.18 1.46 -29.46
C VAL A 95 -36.35 2.89 -29.96
N VAL A 96 -37.46 3.16 -30.62
CA VAL A 96 -37.87 4.53 -30.93
C VAL A 96 -38.31 5.15 -29.61
N PRO A 97 -37.70 6.25 -29.14
CA PRO A 97 -38.22 6.96 -27.98
C PRO A 97 -39.60 7.49 -28.35
N SER A 98 -40.65 6.88 -27.80
CA SER A 98 -42.00 7.42 -27.88
C SER A 98 -41.94 8.83 -27.29
N ARG A 99 -42.14 9.83 -28.14
CA ARG A 99 -42.35 11.21 -27.70
C ARG A 99 -43.76 11.31 -27.13
N GLU A 100 -43.95 10.72 -25.95
CA GLU A 100 -45.16 10.87 -25.16
C GLU A 100 -44.74 11.08 -23.70
N GLY A 101 -44.83 12.34 -23.26
CA GLY A 101 -45.17 12.71 -21.88
C GLY A 101 -44.16 12.40 -20.77
N ASP A 102 -43.51 13.48 -20.29
CA ASP A 102 -43.43 13.81 -18.87
C ASP A 102 -43.22 12.66 -17.88
N GLY A 103 -41.96 12.24 -17.78
CA GLY A 103 -41.44 11.50 -16.65
C GLY A 103 -40.00 11.87 -16.45
N ALA A 104 -39.73 13.17 -16.23
CA ALA A 104 -38.43 13.59 -15.73
C ALA A 104 -38.10 12.71 -14.51
N PRO A 105 -36.96 11.98 -14.49
CA PRO A 105 -36.54 11.35 -13.26
C PRO A 105 -36.38 12.50 -12.27
N ALA A 106 -37.22 12.52 -11.23
CA ALA A 106 -37.04 13.41 -10.10
C ALA A 106 -35.58 13.27 -9.71
N ALA A 107 -34.81 14.34 -9.91
CA ALA A 107 -33.44 14.41 -9.46
C ALA A 107 -33.48 13.98 -8.00
N ALA A 108 -32.84 12.85 -7.69
CA ALA A 108 -32.61 12.45 -6.32
C ALA A 108 -31.78 13.58 -5.72
N GLU A 109 -32.46 14.46 -5.00
CA GLU A 109 -31.87 15.53 -4.23
C GLU A 109 -30.88 14.82 -3.29
N SER A 110 -29.59 14.99 -3.58
CA SER A 110 -28.53 14.45 -2.75
C SER A 110 -28.66 15.16 -1.40
N ALA A 111 -29.33 14.53 -0.45
CA ALA A 111 -29.37 14.98 0.93
C ALA A 111 -27.93 15.00 1.42
N SER A 112 -27.34 16.19 1.43
CA SER A 112 -26.08 16.41 2.13
C SER A 112 -26.32 16.02 3.59
N PRO A 113 -25.47 15.16 4.18
CA PRO A 113 -25.65 14.77 5.57
C PRO A 113 -25.70 16.04 6.44
N PRO A 114 -26.57 16.07 7.47
CA PRO A 114 -26.65 17.23 8.35
C PRO A 114 -25.25 17.52 8.88
N ALA A 115 -24.80 18.77 8.79
CA ALA A 115 -23.44 19.18 9.16
C ALA A 115 -23.02 18.73 10.58
N ALA A 116 -23.99 18.45 11.45
CA ALA A 116 -23.80 17.86 12.77
C ALA A 116 -23.16 16.45 12.77
N GLU A 117 -23.38 15.63 11.74
CA GLU A 117 -22.80 14.28 11.63
C GLU A 117 -21.33 14.32 11.17
N ALA A 118 -20.96 15.28 10.32
CA ALA A 118 -19.58 15.47 9.88
C ALA A 118 -18.66 15.81 11.06
N ASP A 119 -19.12 16.66 11.98
CA ASP A 119 -18.41 17.00 13.22
C ASP A 119 -18.27 15.82 14.20
N ALA A 120 -19.20 14.88 14.16
CA ALA A 120 -19.14 13.66 14.98
C ALA A 120 -18.10 12.67 14.43
N ILE A 121 -18.06 12.48 13.11
CA ILE A 121 -17.11 11.57 12.45
C ILE A 121 -15.67 12.05 12.66
N TRP A 122 -15.38 13.34 12.48
CA TRP A 122 -14.01 13.85 12.65
C TRP A 122 -13.50 13.73 14.10
N ARG A 123 -14.38 13.93 15.09
CA ARG A 123 -14.04 13.68 16.50
C ARG A 123 -13.69 12.22 16.77
N GLN A 124 -14.41 11.29 16.14
CA GLN A 124 -14.15 9.85 16.27
C GLN A 124 -12.78 9.46 15.69
N TRP A 125 -12.40 10.04 14.54
CA TRP A 125 -11.07 9.84 13.96
C TRP A 125 -9.96 10.38 14.85
N ARG A 126 -10.13 11.57 15.46
CA ARG A 126 -9.11 12.16 16.33
C ARG A 126 -8.83 11.30 17.57
N ALA A 127 -9.86 10.67 18.14
CA ALA A 127 -9.71 9.81 19.32
C ALA A 127 -8.80 8.58 19.08
N LEU A 128 -8.64 8.12 17.83
CA LEU A 128 -7.75 7.02 17.49
C LEU A 128 -6.27 7.41 17.49
N PHE A 129 -5.95 8.69 17.31
CA PHE A 129 -4.58 9.18 17.13
C PHE A 129 -4.07 10.05 18.30
N ALA A 130 -4.97 10.50 19.18
CA ALA A 130 -4.62 11.26 20.37
C ALA A 130 -5.49 10.75 21.55
N PRO A 131 -5.11 9.63 22.18
CA PRO A 131 -5.73 9.24 23.44
C PRO A 131 -5.37 10.29 24.48
N GLU A 132 -6.38 11.02 24.98
CA GLU A 132 -6.17 11.96 26.08
C GLU A 132 -5.81 11.15 27.34
N GLU A 133 -4.66 11.46 27.94
CA GLU A 133 -4.22 10.92 29.24
C GLU A 133 -5.00 11.51 30.41
#